data_AF-A0A0B7BZS4-F1
#
_entry.id   AF-A0A0B7BZS4-F1
#
_cell.length_a   1.000
_cell.length_b   1.000
_cell.length_c   1.000
_cell.angle_alpha   90.00
_cell.angle_beta   90.00
_cell.angle_gamma   90.00
#
_symmetry.space_group_name_H-M   'P 1'
#
loop_
_entity.id
_entity.type
_entity.pdbx_description
1 polymer ?
#
loop_
_entity_poly.entity_id
_entity_poly.type
_entity_poly.pdbx_seq_one_letter_code
_entity_poly.pdbx_strand_id
1 'polypeptide(L)' 'ENVTSLLEKHGAKRDSYLSEMVSHVIADSTTSDDYSEAKELFELPIVTSDWVVLSVKCGKQLPKEVFSLEGRLFS' A
#
# COMPACT_ATOMS: atom_id res chain seq x y z
N GLU A 1 -10.81 -5.45 12.02
CA GLU A 1 -10.33 -4.06 12.10
C GLU A 1 -10.13 -3.54 10.68
N ASN A 2 -10.34 -2.24 10.44
CA ASN A 2 -10.13 -1.63 9.13
C ASN A 2 -8.64 -1.25 8.96
N VAL A 3 -8.11 -1.34 7.73
CA VAL A 3 -6.70 -1.04 7.41
C VAL A 3 -6.31 0.37 7.88
N THR A 4 -7.18 1.35 7.69
CA THR A 4 -6.95 2.74 8.11
C THR A 4 -6.73 2.83 9.63
N SER A 5 -7.54 2.13 10.42
CA SER A 5 -7.39 2.13 11.88
C SER A 5 -6.10 1.45 12.34
N LEU A 6 -5.68 0.39 11.65
CA LEU A 6 -4.40 -0.27 11.93
C LEU A 6 -3.22 0.66 11.67
N LEU A 7 -3.24 1.37 10.54
CA LEU A 7 -2.21 2.33 10.16
C LEU A 7 -2.08 3.46 11.18
N GLU A 8 -3.19 4.10 11.53
CA GLU A 8 -3.22 5.20 12.51
C GLU A 8 -2.69 4.74 13.88
N LYS A 9 -3.13 3.56 14.35
CA LYS A 9 -2.68 2.98 15.62
C LYS A 9 -1.18 2.69 15.67
N HIS A 10 -0.57 2.41 14.53
CA HIS A 10 0.87 2.12 14.42
C HIS A 10 1.69 3.34 13.93
N GLY A 11 1.11 4.54 13.97
CA GLY A 11 1.83 5.80 13.73
C GLY A 11 2.00 6.17 12.26
N ALA A 12 1.30 5.49 11.34
CA ALA A 12 1.29 5.88 9.94
C ALA A 12 0.47 7.17 9.74
N LYS A 13 0.87 7.96 8.75
CA LYS A 13 0.15 9.15 8.30
C LYS A 13 -0.47 8.87 6.95
N ARG A 14 -1.68 9.39 6.76
CA ARG A 14 -2.45 9.29 5.52
C ARG A 14 -2.56 10.68 4.92
N ASP A 15 -2.23 10.77 3.64
CA ASP A 15 -2.48 11.95 2.82
C ASP A 15 -3.74 11.74 1.99
N SER A 16 -4.53 12.79 1.83
CA SER A 16 -5.77 12.76 1.03
C SER A 16 -5.51 12.82 -0.47
N TYR A 17 -4.29 13.22 -0.86
CA TYR A 17 -3.87 13.36 -2.24
C TYR A 17 -2.51 12.72 -2.40
N LEU A 18 -2.27 12.16 -3.57
CA LEU A 18 -0.99 11.63 -3.94
C LEU A 18 0.04 12.78 -4.04
N SER A 19 1.19 12.60 -3.40
CA SER A 19 2.26 13.59 -3.39
C SER A 19 3.61 12.91 -3.19
N GLU A 20 4.69 13.64 -3.42
CA GLU A 20 6.06 13.16 -3.17
C GLU A 20 6.34 12.83 -1.69
N MET A 21 5.48 13.25 -0.76
CA MET A 21 5.60 12.91 0.66
C MET A 21 5.03 11.53 0.98
N VAL A 22 4.22 10.96 0.08
CA VAL A 22 3.64 9.63 0.26
C VAL A 22 4.73 8.58 0.10
N SER A 23 4.89 7.73 1.11
CA SER A 23 5.91 6.66 1.06
C SER A 23 5.43 5.41 0.35
N HIS A 24 4.15 5.08 0.48
CA HIS A 24 3.53 3.86 -0.04
C HIS A 24 2.07 4.13 -0.36
N VAL A 25 1.57 3.50 -1.41
CA VAL A 25 0.15 3.51 -1.78
C VAL A 25 -0.45 2.15 -1.49
N ILE A 26 -1.61 2.14 -0.84
CA ILE A 26 -2.35 0.91 -0.55
C ILE A 26 -3.50 0.79 -1.53
N ALA A 27 -3.45 -0.22 -2.39
CA ALA A 27 -4.48 -0.50 -3.37
C ALA A 27 -4.70 -2.00 -3.52
N ASP A 28 -5.96 -2.42 -3.57
CA ASP A 28 -6.36 -3.81 -3.80
C ASP A 28 -6.84 -4.06 -5.24
N SER A 29 -6.84 -3.01 -6.08
CA SER A 29 -7.22 -3.06 -7.49
C SER A 29 -6.39 -2.09 -8.32
N THR A 30 -6.12 -2.43 -9.58
CA THR A 30 -5.38 -1.57 -10.52
C THR A 30 -6.25 -0.60 -11.30
N THR A 31 -7.55 -0.54 -11.01
CA THR A 31 -8.55 0.17 -11.82
C THR A 31 -8.76 1.63 -11.42
N SER A 32 -8.12 2.10 -10.35
CA SER A 32 -8.26 3.49 -9.89
C SER A 32 -7.26 4.40 -10.60
N ASP A 33 -7.67 5.64 -10.89
CA ASP A 33 -6.78 6.65 -11.46
C ASP A 33 -5.56 6.88 -10.55
N ASP A 34 -5.77 6.94 -9.23
CA ASP A 34 -4.71 7.03 -8.21
C ASP A 34 -3.67 5.89 -8.31
N TYR A 35 -4.07 4.70 -8.77
CA TYR A 35 -3.14 3.58 -8.93
C TYR A 35 -2.18 3.86 -10.09
N SER A 36 -2.73 4.31 -11.22
CA SER A 36 -1.97 4.63 -12.41
C SER A 36 -1.06 5.84 -12.15
N GLU A 37 -1.57 6.86 -11.46
CA GLU A 37 -0.80 8.05 -11.08
C GLU A 37 0.37 7.70 -10.15
N ALA A 38 0.11 6.90 -9.10
CA ALA A 38 1.14 6.44 -8.16
C ALA A 38 2.26 5.66 -8.85
N LYS A 39 1.89 4.85 -9.83
CA LYS A 39 2.84 4.01 -10.56
C LYS A 39 3.62 4.79 -11.61
N GLU A 40 2.94 5.57 -12.44
CA GLU A 40 3.52 6.17 -13.64
C GLU A 40 4.12 7.55 -13.40
N LEU A 41 3.52 8.36 -12.52
CA LEU A 41 4.02 9.71 -12.25
C LEU A 41 5.00 9.76 -11.09
N PHE A 42 4.73 9.01 -10.02
CA PHE A 42 5.50 9.09 -8.78
C PHE A 42 6.40 7.86 -8.53
N GLU A 43 6.27 6.80 -9.34
CA GLU A 43 7.01 5.54 -9.19
C GLU A 43 6.96 4.97 -7.75
N LEU A 44 5.84 5.21 -7.06
CA LEU A 44 5.67 4.83 -5.66
C LEU A 44 5.39 3.34 -5.52
N PRO A 45 5.86 2.72 -4.43
CA PRO A 45 5.52 1.34 -4.15
C PRO A 45 4.03 1.20 -3.83
N ILE A 46 3.34 0.39 -4.62
CA ILE A 46 1.94 0.06 -4.42
C ILE A 46 1.83 -1.35 -3.82
N VAL A 47 1.16 -1.45 -2.67
CA VAL A 47 0.98 -2.70 -1.92
C VAL A 47 -0.50 -2.96 -1.62
N THR A 48 -0.88 -4.23 -1.49
CA THR A 48 -2.23 -4.61 -1.06
C THR A 48 -2.46 -4.37 0.43
N SER A 49 -3.73 -4.27 0.84
CA SER A 49 -4.14 -4.17 2.25
C SER A 49 -3.58 -5.30 3.13
N ASP A 50 -3.39 -6.50 2.57
CA ASP A 50 -2.77 -7.64 3.23
C ASP A 50 -1.37 -7.32 3.78
N TRP A 51 -0.60 -6.47 3.10
CA TRP A 51 0.72 -6.07 3.56
C TRP A 51 0.65 -5.39 4.93
N VAL A 52 -0.34 -4.53 5.15
CA VAL A 52 -0.56 -3.87 6.44
C VAL A 52 -0.93 -4.88 7.50
N VAL A 53 -1.94 -5.71 7.22
CA VAL A 53 -2.47 -6.68 8.18
C VAL A 53 -1.38 -7.67 8.61
N LEU A 54 -0.60 -8.19 7.67
CA LEU A 54 0.46 -9.15 7.95
C LEU A 54 1.68 -8.48 8.58
N SER A 55 2.04 -7.26 8.18
CA SER A 55 3.13 -6.52 8.83
C SER A 55 2.84 -6.26 10.31
N VAL A 56 1.61 -5.88 10.64
CA VAL A 56 1.16 -5.73 12.03
C VAL A 56 1.24 -7.06 12.78
N LYS A 57 0.74 -8.16 12.20
CA LYS A 57 0.80 -9.49 12.82
C LYS A 57 2.23 -9.97 13.06
N CYS A 58 3.14 -9.66 12.14
CA CYS A 58 4.56 -9.99 12.28
C CYS A 58 5.33 -9.02 13.19
N GLY A 59 4.72 -7.91 13.60
CA GLY A 59 5.38 -6.86 14.39
C GLY A 59 6.51 -6.15 13.62
N LYS A 60 6.54 -6.26 12.29
CA LYS A 60 7.58 -5.66 11.43
C LYS A 60 7.03 -5.40 10.03
N GLN A 61 7.59 -4.40 9.36
CA GLN A 61 7.28 -4.11 7.95
C GLN A 61 7.76 -5.26 7.05
N LEU A 62 6.84 -5.90 6.33
CA LEU A 62 7.16 -6.99 5.41
C LEU A 62 7.69 -6.46 4.06
N PRO A 63 8.38 -7.30 3.26
CA PRO A 63 8.82 -6.94 1.92
C PRO A 63 7.63 -6.57 1.04
N LYS A 64 7.65 -5.38 0.45
CA LYS A 64 6.55 -4.81 -0.34
C LYS A 64 6.35 -5.52 -1.68
N GLU A 65 7.43 -6.06 -2.24
CA GLU A 65 7.48 -6.68 -3.57
C GLU A 65 6.53 -7.88 -3.67
N VAL A 66 6.38 -8.63 -2.57
CA VAL A 66 5.48 -9.80 -2.48
C VAL A 66 4.00 -9.41 -2.44
N PHE A 67 3.71 -8.16 -2.08
CA PHE A 67 2.36 -7.62 -1.94
C PHE A 67 1.99 -6.65 -3.06
N SER A 68 2.79 -6.61 -4.13
CA SER A 68 2.41 -5.92 -5.35
C SER A 68 1.20 -6.63 -6.00
N LEU A 69 0.37 -5.83 -6.69
CA LEU A 69 -0.77 -6.33 -7.46
C LEU A 69 -0.30 -7.00 -8.76
N GLU A 70 0.83 -6.55 -9.30
CA GLU A 70 1.38 -7.03 -10.56
C GLU A 70 2.46 -8.09 -10.31
N GLY A 71 2.48 -9.15 -11.11
CA GLY A 71 3.44 -10.25 -10.95
C GLY A 71 2.96 -11.40 -10.06
N ARG A 72 1.72 -11.38 -9.58
CA ARG A 72 1.06 -12.58 -9.05
C ARG A 72 0.72 -13.50 -10.23
N LEU A 73 1.64 -14.42 -10.53
CA LEU A 73 1.48 -15.40 -11.61
C LEU A 73 0.31 -16.37 -11.35
N PHE A 74 -0.12 -16.49 -10.09
CA PHE A 74 -1.26 -17.31 -9.69
C PHE A 74 -2.12 -16.51 -8.70
N SER A 75 -3.28 -16.06 -9.19
CA SER A 75 -4.35 -15.43 -8.40
C SER A 75 -5.53 -16.38 -8.28
#